data_AF-A0A7W6US89-F1
#
_entry.id   AF-A0A7W6US89-F1
#
_cell.length_a   1.000
_cell.length_b   1.000
_cell.length_c   1.000
_cell.angle_alpha   90.00
_cell.angle_beta   90.00
_cell.angle_gamma   90.00
#
_symmetry.space_group_name_H-M   'P 1'
#
loop_
_entity.id
_entity.type
_entity.pdbx_description
1 polymer ?
#
loop_
_entity_poly.entity_id
_entity_poly.type
_entity_poly.pdbx_seq_one_letter_code
_entity_poly.pdbx_strand_id
1 'polypeptide(L)'
;MKGLTEVSNTPLGDAGRGKLTASADRFYPEQMKNLLSFKFENKDEETVAIVPCVDGVGLDQLVADFERAAGYSDPAGGYGGLIPSFYRFGPLSSYFLGREEPVQGGGQGEIYVLSCECGEVGCWPLVAHVRLHQNKVTWDGFSQPHRPRRNYESFGPFEFERQQYEQVIEDLVRCHGVD
;
A
#
# COMPACT_ATOMS: atom_id res chain seq x y z
N MET A 1 -62.88 35.69 -60.13
CA MET A 1 -63.19 36.65 -59.04
C MET A 1 -62.19 36.41 -57.91
N LYS A 2 -61.36 37.42 -57.60
CA LYS A 2 -60.46 37.59 -56.43
C LYS A 2 -59.47 36.44 -56.17
N GLY A 3 -58.14 36.55 -56.25
CA GLY A 3 -57.22 37.69 -56.26
C GLY A 3 -56.10 37.43 -55.23
N LEU A 4 -54.84 37.31 -55.71
CA LEU A 4 -53.54 37.73 -55.12
C LEU A 4 -53.17 37.21 -53.71
N THR A 5 -52.05 36.53 -53.47
CA THR A 5 -50.64 37.05 -53.33
C THR A 5 -49.73 35.81 -53.08
N GLU A 6 -48.62 35.56 -53.83
CA GLU A 6 -47.22 36.05 -53.64
C GLU A 6 -46.45 35.39 -52.47
N VAL A 7 -45.13 35.15 -52.43
CA VAL A 7 -44.00 34.81 -53.33
C VAL A 7 -42.98 34.06 -52.40
N SER A 8 -42.18 33.14 -52.95
CA SER A 8 -40.78 32.76 -52.57
C SER A 8 -40.22 32.92 -51.14
N ASN A 9 -39.53 31.88 -50.64
CA ASN A 9 -38.06 31.87 -50.46
C ASN A 9 -37.62 30.67 -49.62
N THR A 10 -36.69 29.86 -50.15
CA THR A 10 -35.73 29.08 -49.35
C THR A 10 -34.65 30.05 -48.87
N PRO A 11 -34.22 30.04 -47.60
CA PRO A 11 -32.89 29.46 -47.33
C PRO A 11 -32.62 28.93 -45.90
N LEU A 12 -31.49 28.21 -45.81
CA LEU A 12 -30.55 28.05 -44.68
C LEU A 12 -31.06 27.42 -43.36
N GLY A 13 -30.71 26.13 -43.18
CA GLY A 13 -30.36 25.58 -41.87
C GLY A 13 -28.84 25.43 -41.81
N ASP A 14 -28.21 26.34 -41.07
CA ASP A 14 -26.77 26.50 -40.91
C ASP A 14 -26.19 25.58 -39.83
N ALA A 15 -24.92 25.23 -40.06
CA ALA A 15 -23.83 24.85 -39.17
C ALA A 15 -24.03 24.10 -37.83
N GLY A 16 -23.20 23.08 -37.70
CA GLY A 16 -22.52 22.71 -36.45
C GLY A 16 -22.91 21.32 -35.95
N ARG A 17 -22.01 20.45 -35.49
CA ARG A 17 -20.56 20.51 -35.29
C ARG A 17 -20.15 19.04 -35.08
N GLY A 18 -18.96 18.69 -35.56
CA GLY A 18 -18.45 17.33 -35.47
C GLY A 18 -18.23 16.81 -34.04
N LYS A 19 -18.02 15.49 -33.99
CA LYS A 19 -17.29 14.70 -32.99
C LYS A 19 -17.49 15.05 -31.51
N LEU A 20 -18.06 14.09 -30.78
CA LEU A 20 -17.69 13.84 -29.39
C LEU A 20 -17.05 12.45 -29.30
N THR A 21 -15.76 12.40 -29.65
CA THR A 21 -14.83 11.57 -28.89
C THR A 21 -14.56 12.31 -27.59
N ALA A 22 -14.96 11.73 -26.47
CA ALA A 22 -14.42 12.09 -25.18
C ALA A 22 -14.04 10.80 -24.48
N SER A 23 -12.74 10.50 -24.56
CA SER A 23 -12.03 9.66 -23.60
C SER A 23 -12.46 10.12 -22.22
N ALA A 24 -13.14 9.24 -21.48
CA ALA A 24 -13.34 9.43 -20.06
C ALA A 24 -12.06 8.98 -19.35
N ASP A 25 -10.97 9.72 -19.60
CA ASP A 25 -9.98 10.00 -18.56
C ASP A 25 -10.73 10.76 -17.47
N ARG A 26 -11.46 10.02 -16.64
CA ARG A 26 -11.91 10.53 -15.36
C ARG A 26 -10.66 10.67 -14.53
N PHE A 27 -10.15 11.90 -14.51
CA PHE A 27 -9.52 12.55 -13.37
C PHE A 27 -9.84 11.81 -12.07
N TYR A 28 -9.02 10.82 -11.74
CA TYR A 28 -8.67 10.59 -10.36
C TYR A 28 -7.82 11.80 -10.01
N PRO A 29 -8.18 12.62 -9.00
CA PRO A 29 -7.18 13.53 -8.45
C PRO A 29 -5.95 12.66 -8.13
N GLU A 30 -4.74 13.18 -8.34
CA GLU A 30 -3.53 12.55 -7.83
C GLU A 30 -3.69 12.35 -6.33
N GLN A 31 -4.29 11.23 -5.98
CA GLN A 31 -4.57 10.80 -4.63
C GLN A 31 -3.20 10.41 -4.14
N MET A 32 -2.57 11.32 -3.40
CA MET A 32 -1.22 11.23 -2.87
C MET A 32 -0.96 9.78 -2.45
N LYS A 33 -0.27 9.03 -3.32
CA LYS A 33 0.11 7.66 -3.02
C LYS A 33 1.17 7.75 -1.94
N ASN A 34 1.09 6.87 -0.94
CA ASN A 34 2.10 6.82 0.10
C ASN A 34 3.46 6.49 -0.53
N LEU A 35 4.51 6.97 0.11
CA LEU A 35 5.90 6.63 -0.22
C LEU A 35 6.38 5.54 0.72
N LEU A 36 6.79 4.40 0.15
CA LEU A 36 7.51 3.38 0.91
C LEU A 36 8.97 3.81 1.07
N SER A 37 9.52 3.65 2.27
CA SER A 37 10.96 3.62 2.52
C SER A 37 11.27 2.60 3.61
N PHE A 38 12.55 2.37 3.90
CA PHE A 38 12.98 1.51 5.01
C PHE A 38 13.97 2.26 5.91
N LYS A 39 13.82 2.11 7.23
CA LYS A 39 14.88 2.44 8.20
C LYS A 39 15.54 1.15 8.66
N PHE A 40 16.81 1.27 9.05
CA PHE A 40 17.62 0.16 9.52
C PHE A 40 18.01 0.43 10.97
N GLU A 41 17.72 -0.53 11.84
CA GLU A 41 18.01 -0.42 13.27
C GLU A 41 18.99 -1.53 13.65
N ASN A 42 20.20 -1.15 14.08
CA ASN A 42 21.18 -2.11 14.59
C ASN A 42 20.70 -2.62 15.94
N LYS A 43 20.48 -3.94 16.04
CA LYS A 43 20.19 -4.62 17.31
C LYS A 43 21.48 -4.97 18.06
N ASP A 44 22.52 -5.31 17.30
CA ASP A 44 23.89 -5.51 17.75
C ASP A 44 24.85 -5.23 16.56
N GLU A 45 26.13 -5.62 16.66
CA GLU A 45 27.14 -5.37 15.62
C GLU A 45 26.87 -6.12 14.31
N GLU A 46 26.11 -7.21 14.33
CA GLU A 46 25.87 -8.10 13.18
C GLU A 46 24.40 -8.15 12.73
N THR A 47 23.48 -7.70 13.60
CA THR A 47 22.04 -7.85 13.41
C THR A 47 21.38 -6.51 13.10
N VAL A 48 20.75 -6.43 11.93
CA VAL A 48 19.99 -5.27 11.48
C VAL A 48 18.51 -5.63 11.37
N ALA A 49 17.66 -4.82 11.99
CA ALA A 49 16.22 -4.86 11.80
C ALA A 49 15.82 -3.88 10.70
N ILE A 50 15.04 -4.37 9.74
CA ILE A 50 14.47 -3.62 8.63
C ILE A 50 13.06 -3.19 9.05
N VAL A 51 12.84 -1.89 9.20
CA VAL A 51 11.52 -1.37 9.55
C VAL A 51 10.95 -0.62 8.34
N PRO A 52 9.81 -1.07 7.79
CA PRO A 52 9.12 -0.32 6.75
C PRO A 52 8.64 1.03 7.29
N CYS A 53 8.72 2.05 6.45
CA CYS A 53 8.19 3.38 6.72
C CYS A 53 7.17 3.76 5.64
N VAL A 54 6.09 4.42 6.05
CA VAL A 54 5.09 5.01 5.17
C VAL A 54 5.17 6.52 5.33
N ASP A 55 5.41 7.23 4.22
CA ASP A 55 5.59 8.68 4.20
C ASP A 55 6.68 9.17 5.18
N GLY A 56 7.76 8.38 5.30
CA GLY A 56 8.89 8.66 6.18
C GLY A 56 8.64 8.34 7.66
N VAL A 57 7.44 7.90 8.06
CA VAL A 57 7.13 7.48 9.42
C VAL A 57 7.24 5.96 9.52
N GLY A 58 7.99 5.46 10.51
CA GLY A 58 8.12 4.02 10.75
C GLY A 58 6.77 3.38 11.03
N LEU A 59 6.51 2.22 10.41
CA LEU A 59 5.25 1.50 10.57
C LEU A 59 5.03 1.05 12.01
N ASP A 60 6.11 0.78 12.74
CA ASP A 60 6.14 0.53 14.19
C ASP A 60 5.52 1.67 14.99
N GLN A 61 5.84 2.91 14.63
CA GLN A 61 5.28 4.10 15.27
C GLN A 61 3.82 4.31 14.83
N LEU A 62 3.53 4.16 13.54
CA LEU A 62 2.17 4.33 13.00
C LEU A 62 1.18 3.39 13.68
N VAL A 63 1.52 2.10 13.79
CA VAL A 63 0.62 1.13 14.43
C VAL A 63 0.51 1.39 15.93
N ALA A 64 1.59 1.78 16.61
CA ALA A 64 1.53 2.09 18.03
C ALA A 64 0.62 3.29 18.33
N ASP A 65 0.67 4.33 17.50
CA ASP A 65 -0.20 5.50 17.65
C ASP A 65 -1.64 5.19 17.31
N PHE A 66 -1.88 4.41 16.25
CA PHE A 66 -3.20 3.88 15.92
C PHE A 66 -3.81 3.11 17.08
N GLU A 67 -3.07 2.15 17.65
CA GLU A 67 -3.54 1.33 18.75
C GLU A 67 -3.88 2.15 20.00
N ARG A 68 -3.03 3.12 20.35
CA ARG A 68 -3.29 4.05 21.46
C ARG A 68 -4.55 4.88 21.21
N ALA A 69 -4.72 5.41 20.00
CA ALA A 69 -5.90 6.19 19.62
C ALA A 69 -7.18 5.35 19.65
N ALA A 70 -7.08 4.05 19.33
CA ALA A 70 -8.17 3.09 19.44
C ALA A 70 -8.46 2.64 20.89
N GLY A 71 -7.67 3.09 21.88
CA GLY A 71 -7.82 2.73 23.28
C GLY A 71 -7.27 1.35 23.64
N TYR A 72 -6.48 0.73 22.76
CA TYR A 72 -5.74 -0.48 23.11
C TYR A 72 -4.52 -0.09 23.95
N SER A 73 -4.39 -0.64 25.15
CA SER A 73 -3.34 -0.22 26.09
C SER A 73 -2.54 -1.37 26.69
N ASP A 74 -2.73 -2.60 26.19
CA ASP A 74 -2.33 -3.81 26.91
C ASP A 74 -1.39 -4.78 26.15
N PRO A 75 -0.24 -4.40 25.57
CA PRO A 75 0.28 -3.05 25.31
C PRO A 75 -0.15 -2.53 23.93
N ALA A 76 -0.03 -1.22 23.70
CA ALA A 76 0.01 -0.66 22.34
C ALA A 76 1.46 -0.46 21.90
N GLY A 77 1.77 -0.88 20.67
CA GLY A 77 3.14 -0.96 20.16
C GLY A 77 3.88 -2.23 20.61
N GLY A 78 5.19 -2.11 20.80
CA GLY A 78 6.08 -3.27 21.06
C GLY A 78 6.53 -3.99 19.79
N TYR A 79 6.38 -3.31 18.64
CA TYR A 79 6.78 -3.82 17.33
C TYR A 79 8.23 -3.43 17.01
N GLY A 80 8.96 -4.36 16.42
CA GLY A 80 10.29 -4.15 15.86
C GLY A 80 10.33 -4.44 14.37
N GLY A 81 11.46 -4.12 13.74
CA GLY A 81 11.69 -4.44 12.33
C GLY A 81 11.83 -5.94 12.06
N LEU A 82 11.74 -6.33 10.80
CA LEU A 82 12.03 -7.68 10.35
C LEU A 82 13.54 -7.90 10.39
N ILE A 83 13.99 -9.06 10.92
CA ILE A 83 15.40 -9.41 11.01
C ILE A 83 15.66 -10.62 10.11
N PRO A 84 16.21 -10.44 8.89
CA PRO A 84 16.43 -11.54 7.95
C PRO A 84 17.36 -12.64 8.47
N SER A 85 18.26 -12.34 9.41
CA SER A 85 19.12 -13.34 10.05
C SER A 85 18.37 -14.23 11.05
N PHE A 86 17.21 -13.81 11.57
CA PHE A 86 16.42 -14.57 12.56
C PHE A 86 15.26 -15.34 11.93
N TYR A 87 14.82 -14.95 10.74
CA TYR A 87 13.72 -15.62 10.04
C TYR A 87 13.97 -15.65 8.54
N ARG A 88 13.68 -16.81 7.94
CA ARG A 88 13.81 -17.00 6.49
C ARG A 88 12.54 -16.52 5.80
N PHE A 89 12.53 -15.26 5.39
CA PHE A 89 11.45 -14.66 4.62
C PHE A 89 11.42 -15.10 3.14
N GLY A 90 12.45 -15.82 2.68
CA GLY A 90 12.72 -15.94 1.24
C GLY A 90 13.43 -14.68 0.72
N PRO A 91 13.58 -14.54 -0.62
CA PRO A 91 14.12 -13.32 -1.21
C PRO A 91 13.25 -12.12 -0.82
N LEU A 92 13.84 -11.08 -0.23
CA LEU A 92 13.07 -9.92 0.23
C LEU A 92 12.33 -9.22 -0.91
N SER A 93 12.91 -9.29 -2.12
CA SER A 93 12.30 -8.84 -3.36
C SER A 93 10.93 -9.49 -3.64
N SER A 94 10.82 -10.80 -3.40
CA SER A 94 9.58 -11.55 -3.61
C SER A 94 8.66 -11.47 -2.39
N TYR A 95 9.22 -11.43 -1.19
CA TYR A 95 8.49 -11.30 0.07
C TYR A 95 7.67 -10.02 0.13
N PHE A 96 8.28 -8.85 -0.06
CA PHE A 96 7.55 -7.58 -0.05
C PHE A 96 6.63 -7.40 -1.26
N LEU A 97 6.70 -8.25 -2.30
CA LEU A 97 5.71 -8.30 -3.37
C LEU A 97 4.55 -9.26 -3.08
N GLY A 98 4.51 -9.87 -1.88
CA GLY A 98 3.46 -10.81 -1.47
C GLY A 98 3.48 -12.11 -2.27
N ARG A 99 4.64 -12.51 -2.79
CA ARG A 99 4.78 -13.68 -3.67
C ARG A 99 5.24 -14.95 -2.95
N GLU A 100 5.74 -14.82 -1.73
CA GLU A 100 6.11 -15.93 -0.86
C GLU A 100 4.86 -16.62 -0.28
N GLU A 101 5.07 -17.80 0.32
CA GLU A 101 4.01 -18.52 1.02
C GLU A 101 3.45 -17.69 2.18
N PRO A 102 2.13 -17.73 2.43
CA PRO A 102 1.49 -16.92 3.46
C PRO A 102 1.97 -17.30 4.85
N VAL A 103 2.29 -16.28 5.66
CA VAL A 103 2.94 -16.49 6.96
C VAL A 103 2.06 -17.19 8.00
N GLN A 104 0.73 -17.13 7.87
CA GLN A 104 -0.24 -17.76 8.77
C GLN A 104 -1.36 -18.53 8.04
N GLY A 105 -1.23 -18.71 6.72
CA GLY A 105 -2.23 -19.40 5.90
C GLY A 105 -3.44 -18.55 5.53
N GLY A 106 -3.42 -17.22 5.73
CA GLY A 106 -4.48 -16.29 5.36
C GLY A 106 -4.58 -15.95 3.86
N GLY A 107 -3.96 -16.76 3.00
CA GLY A 107 -3.94 -16.60 1.55
C GLY A 107 -2.78 -15.77 1.00
N GLN A 108 -2.53 -15.87 -0.30
CA GLN A 108 -1.40 -15.23 -0.97
C GLN A 108 -1.31 -13.72 -0.67
N GLY A 109 -0.09 -13.24 -0.42
CA GLY A 109 0.18 -11.85 -0.07
C GLY A 109 0.18 -11.58 1.43
N GLU A 110 -0.20 -12.54 2.28
CA GLU A 110 -0.09 -12.41 3.73
C GLU A 110 1.38 -12.47 4.17
N ILE A 111 1.87 -11.38 4.76
CA ILE A 111 3.24 -11.27 5.25
C ILE A 111 3.29 -10.70 6.67
N TYR A 112 4.36 -11.01 7.40
CA TYR A 112 4.78 -10.19 8.53
C TYR A 112 5.38 -8.89 7.99
N VAL A 113 4.81 -7.74 8.37
CA VAL A 113 5.34 -6.41 8.05
C VAL A 113 6.15 -5.82 9.21
N LEU A 114 5.94 -6.31 10.44
CA LEU A 114 6.75 -6.05 11.62
C LEU A 114 6.90 -7.32 12.46
N SER A 115 7.97 -7.38 13.24
CA SER A 115 8.22 -8.42 14.25
C SER A 115 8.00 -7.85 15.66
N CYS A 116 8.33 -8.64 16.70
CA CYS A 116 8.44 -8.13 18.06
C CYS A 116 9.75 -7.34 18.24
N GLU A 117 9.82 -6.40 19.18
CA GLU A 117 11.08 -5.72 19.54
C GLU A 117 12.20 -6.67 19.95
N CYS A 118 11.86 -7.88 20.44
CA CYS A 118 12.81 -8.95 20.74
C CYS A 118 13.44 -9.61 19.50
N GLY A 119 12.96 -9.28 18.29
CA GLY A 119 13.45 -9.76 17.00
C GLY A 119 12.75 -11.01 16.46
N GLU A 120 11.93 -11.68 17.27
CA GLU A 120 11.23 -12.90 16.86
C GLU A 120 9.87 -12.57 16.24
N VAL A 121 9.65 -12.97 14.99
CA VAL A 121 8.38 -12.77 14.27
C VAL A 121 7.21 -13.56 14.86
N GLY A 122 7.45 -14.70 15.51
CA GLY A 122 6.40 -15.51 16.13
C GLY A 122 5.83 -14.92 17.43
N CYS A 123 6.54 -13.98 18.05
CA CYS A 123 6.22 -13.49 19.39
C CYS A 123 5.09 -12.46 19.39
N TRP A 124 5.25 -11.35 18.66
CA TRP A 124 4.27 -10.26 18.54
C TRP A 124 4.35 -9.58 17.16
N PRO A 125 3.98 -10.27 16.06
CA PRO A 125 4.08 -9.69 14.72
C PRO A 125 2.95 -8.71 14.43
N LEU A 126 3.17 -7.84 13.45
CA LEU A 126 2.09 -7.22 12.69
C LEU A 126 2.01 -7.92 11.33
N VAL A 127 0.82 -8.44 11.00
CA VAL A 127 0.54 -9.08 9.71
C VAL A 127 -0.18 -8.08 8.82
N ALA A 128 0.08 -8.13 7.52
CA ALA A 128 -0.69 -7.43 6.50
C ALA A 128 -0.84 -8.28 5.24
N HIS A 129 -1.80 -7.92 4.39
CA HIS A 129 -1.96 -8.46 3.04
C HIS A 129 -1.43 -7.46 2.01
N VAL A 130 -0.43 -7.90 1.23
CA VAL A 130 0.10 -7.19 0.09
C VAL A 130 -0.67 -7.57 -1.17
N ARG A 131 -1.34 -6.59 -1.79
CA ARG A 131 -2.05 -6.75 -3.06
C ARG A 131 -1.32 -6.00 -4.17
N LEU A 132 -0.75 -6.76 -5.11
CA LEU A 132 -0.09 -6.22 -6.28
C LEU A 132 -1.11 -5.97 -7.40
N HIS A 133 -1.25 -4.71 -7.83
CA HIS A 133 -2.07 -4.31 -8.96
C HIS A 133 -1.19 -3.83 -10.13
N GLN A 134 -1.81 -3.47 -11.27
CA GLN A 134 -1.04 -3.01 -12.44
C GLN A 134 -0.22 -1.74 -12.17
N ASN A 135 -0.75 -0.78 -11.40
CA ASN A 135 -0.14 0.54 -11.20
C ASN A 135 -0.04 0.96 -9.71
N LYS A 136 -0.34 0.05 -8.79
CA LYS A 136 -0.21 0.27 -7.35
C LYS A 136 0.05 -1.02 -6.58
N VAL A 137 0.55 -0.85 -5.37
CA VAL A 137 0.59 -1.89 -4.34
C VAL A 137 -0.27 -1.41 -3.17
N THR A 138 -1.09 -2.30 -2.62
CA THR A 138 -1.91 -1.99 -1.45
C THR A 138 -1.49 -2.89 -0.29
N TRP A 139 -1.27 -2.30 0.88
CA TRP A 139 -1.19 -3.02 2.15
C TRP A 139 -2.51 -2.82 2.89
N ASP A 140 -3.22 -3.92 3.12
CA ASP A 140 -4.49 -3.94 3.86
C ASP A 140 -4.56 -5.15 4.79
N GLY A 141 -5.74 -5.41 5.39
CA GLY A 141 -5.96 -6.62 6.18
C GLY A 141 -5.07 -6.73 7.41
N PHE A 142 -4.65 -5.59 7.97
CA PHE A 142 -3.76 -5.56 9.12
C PHE A 142 -4.34 -6.36 10.29
N SER A 143 -3.50 -7.15 10.96
CA SER A 143 -3.92 -7.90 12.12
C SER A 143 -2.77 -8.20 13.07
N GLN A 144 -3.12 -8.46 14.33
CA GLN A 144 -2.20 -8.95 15.34
C GLN A 144 -2.71 -10.31 15.83
N PRO A 145 -2.13 -11.43 15.36
CA PRO A 145 -2.51 -12.80 15.70
C PRO A 145 -2.70 -13.11 17.19
N HIS A 146 -1.89 -12.53 18.08
CA HIS A 146 -2.03 -12.72 19.54
C HIS A 146 -3.06 -11.77 20.18
N ARG A 147 -3.71 -10.91 19.39
CA ARG A 147 -4.78 -10.00 19.81
C ARG A 147 -5.96 -10.04 18.82
N PRO A 148 -6.60 -11.21 18.64
CA PRO A 148 -7.65 -11.39 17.62
C PRO A 148 -8.91 -10.53 17.84
N ARG A 149 -9.03 -9.84 18.98
CA ARG A 149 -10.13 -8.92 19.28
C ARG A 149 -9.86 -7.47 18.91
N ARG A 150 -8.62 -7.11 18.55
CA ARG A 150 -8.29 -5.75 18.08
C ARG A 150 -8.72 -5.60 16.63
N ASN A 151 -9.43 -4.52 16.34
CA ASN A 151 -9.82 -4.14 14.99
C ASN A 151 -8.80 -3.15 14.40
N TYR A 152 -8.23 -3.49 13.23
CA TYR A 152 -7.30 -2.67 12.45
C TYR A 152 -7.87 -2.26 11.08
N GLU A 153 -9.17 -2.45 10.82
CA GLU A 153 -9.82 -2.13 9.54
C GLU A 153 -9.59 -0.67 9.10
N SER A 154 -9.45 0.25 10.05
CA SER A 154 -9.20 1.68 9.80
C SER A 154 -7.73 2.10 9.96
N PHE A 155 -6.79 1.15 10.13
CA PHE A 155 -5.36 1.46 10.19
C PHE A 155 -4.77 1.71 8.79
N GLY A 156 -5.25 0.96 7.81
CA GLY A 156 -4.97 1.17 6.39
C GLY A 156 -6.26 1.46 5.61
N PRO A 157 -6.28 1.18 4.30
CA PRO A 157 -5.17 0.66 3.51
C PRO A 157 -4.06 1.69 3.30
N PHE A 158 -2.82 1.23 3.14
CA PHE A 158 -1.75 2.04 2.56
C PHE A 158 -1.62 1.70 1.08
N GLU A 159 -1.71 2.70 0.21
CA GLU A 159 -1.55 2.53 -1.24
C GLU A 159 -0.26 3.20 -1.71
N PHE A 160 0.53 2.48 -2.49
CA PHE A 160 1.82 2.92 -3.02
C PHE A 160 1.79 2.96 -4.55
N GLU A 161 2.54 3.89 -5.14
CA GLU A 161 2.84 3.85 -6.58
C GLU A 161 3.71 2.61 -6.84
N ARG A 162 3.37 1.79 -7.84
CA ARG A 162 4.00 0.49 -8.02
C ARG A 162 5.47 0.60 -8.42
N GLN A 163 5.80 1.51 -9.34
CA GLN A 163 7.17 1.72 -9.76
C GLN A 163 8.04 2.24 -8.60
N GLN A 164 7.52 3.17 -7.80
CA GLN A 164 8.18 3.66 -6.59
C GLN A 164 8.42 2.53 -5.58
N TYR A 165 7.41 1.70 -5.34
CA TYR A 165 7.47 0.57 -4.41
C TYR A 165 8.50 -0.47 -4.84
N GLU A 166 8.45 -0.92 -6.11
CA GLU A 166 9.40 -1.89 -6.66
C GLU A 166 10.83 -1.33 -6.62
N GLN A 167 11.04 -0.05 -6.94
CA GLN A 167 12.37 0.55 -6.91
C GLN A 167 13.00 0.54 -5.52
N VAL A 168 12.22 0.85 -4.48
CA VAL A 168 12.70 0.88 -3.09
C VAL A 168 13.04 -0.53 -2.59
N ILE A 169 12.30 -1.55 -3.03
CA ILE A 169 12.61 -2.95 -2.73
C ILE A 169 13.90 -3.39 -3.43
N GLU A 170 14.10 -3.01 -4.69
CA GLU A 170 15.36 -3.29 -5.37
C GLU A 170 16.55 -2.64 -4.67
N ASP A 171 16.40 -1.38 -4.23
CA ASP A 171 17.43 -0.67 -3.47
C ASP A 171 17.74 -1.37 -2.14
N LEU A 172 16.71 -1.82 -1.41
CA LEU A 172 16.85 -2.61 -0.19
C LEU A 172 17.73 -3.84 -0.42
N VAL A 173 17.43 -4.63 -1.46
CA VAL A 173 18.17 -5.86 -1.77
C VAL A 173 19.62 -5.54 -2.18
N ARG A 174 19.82 -4.52 -3.02
CA ARG A 174 21.16 -4.11 -3.50
C ARG A 174 22.06 -3.60 -2.39
N CYS A 175 21.55 -2.75 -1.51
CA CYS A 175 22.37 -2.05 -0.52
C CYS A 175 22.68 -2.90 0.72
N HIS A 176 21.85 -3.90 1.03
CA HIS A 176 21.96 -4.65 2.29
C HIS A 176 22.30 -6.13 2.11
N GLY A 177 22.49 -6.61 0.87
CA GLY A 177 23.01 -7.96 0.59
C GLY A 177 22.21 -9.08 1.25
N VAL A 178 20.88 -8.90 1.36
CA VAL A 178 19.95 -9.72 2.14
C VAL A 178 19.20 -10.78 1.31
N ASP A 179 19.65 -11.05 0.08
CA ASP A 179 19.19 -12.17 -0.76
C ASP A 179 20.24 -13.30 -0.83
#